data_AF-A0A644ZH99-F1
#
_entry.id   AF-A0A644ZH99-F1
#
_cell.length_a   1.000
_cell.length_b   1.000
_cell.length_c   1.000
_cell.angle_alpha   90.00
_cell.angle_beta   90.00
_cell.angle_gamma   90.00
#
_symmetry.space_group_name_H-M   'P 1'
#
loop_
_entity.id
_entity.type
_entity.pdbx_description
1 polymer ?
#
loop_
_entity_poly.entity_id
_entity_poly.type
_entity_poly.pdbx_seq_one_letter_code
_entity_poly.pdbx_strand_id
1 'polypeptide(L)' 'MDRAGSAAAHTAMLGDKLLTDCLAAKRAGILALTVEPVGGAVTAWQKVLHALQAPFKAICRRRMRIRKA' A
#
# COMPACT_ATOMS: atom_id res chain seq x y z
N MET A 1 14.51 -10.19 4.24
CA MET A 1 14.52 -11.23 3.19
C MET A 1 15.50 -12.33 3.55
N ASP A 2 16.70 -11.98 4.01
CA ASP A 2 17.74 -12.91 4.48
C ASP A 2 17.26 -13.96 5.49
N ARG A 3 16.48 -13.56 6.51
CA ARG A 3 15.92 -14.48 7.51
C ARG A 3 14.96 -15.52 6.92
N ALA A 4 14.24 -15.17 5.86
CA ALA A 4 13.26 -16.04 5.21
C ALA A 4 13.83 -16.73 3.96
N GLY A 5 15.08 -16.42 3.56
CA GLY A 5 15.71 -16.98 2.36
C GLY A 5 14.99 -16.68 1.04
N SER A 6 14.11 -15.68 1.00
CA SER A 6 13.27 -15.39 -0.18
C SER A 6 13.77 -14.16 -0.94
N ALA A 7 13.74 -14.25 -2.27
CA ALA A 7 14.09 -13.14 -3.15
C ALA A 7 12.98 -12.07 -3.19
N ALA A 8 13.36 -10.85 -3.57
CA ALA A 8 12.43 -9.74 -3.73
C ALA A 8 11.28 -10.07 -4.72
N ALA A 9 11.58 -10.83 -5.78
CA ALA A 9 10.59 -11.27 -6.77
C ALA A 9 9.48 -12.18 -6.20
N HIS A 10 9.74 -12.85 -5.07
CA HIS A 10 8.78 -13.71 -4.38
C HIS A 10 8.26 -13.08 -3.08
N THR A 11 8.51 -11.78 -2.90
CA THR A 11 8.12 -11.05 -1.70
C THR A 11 7.14 -9.94 -2.05
N ALA A 12 6.09 -9.81 -1.24
CA ALA A 12 5.14 -8.71 -1.32
C ALA A 12 4.94 -8.08 0.07
N MET A 13 4.79 -6.76 0.11
CA MET A 13 4.39 -5.99 1.29
C MET A 13 2.89 -5.71 1.21
N LEU A 14 2.15 -6.14 2.23
CA LEU A 14 0.72 -5.88 2.39
C LEU A 14 0.50 -4.82 3.47
N GLY A 15 -0.12 -3.70 3.15
CA GLY A 15 -0.30 -2.62 4.13
C GLY A 15 -1.31 -1.55 3.70
N ASP A 16 -1.82 -0.78 4.65
CA ASP A 16 -2.84 0.24 4.42
C ASP A 16 -2.26 1.65 4.29
N LYS A 17 -0.99 1.84 4.70
CA LYS A 17 -0.33 3.14 4.78
C LYS A 17 0.63 3.34 3.61
N LEU A 18 0.37 4.41 2.87
CA LEU A 18 1.20 4.80 1.72
C LEU A 18 2.64 5.15 2.12
N LEU A 19 2.82 5.92 3.20
CA LEU A 19 4.11 6.50 3.58
C LEU A 19 5.08 5.47 4.17
N THR A 20 4.56 4.46 4.87
CA THR A 20 5.39 3.44 5.51
C THR A 20 5.46 2.20 4.64
N ASP A 21 4.32 1.67 4.21
CA ASP A 21 4.27 0.31 3.67
C ASP A 21 4.63 0.33 2.19
N CYS A 22 3.96 1.19 1.41
CA CYS A 22 4.20 1.29 -0.04
C CYS A 22 5.57 1.88 -0.36
N LEU A 23 6.01 2.90 0.39
CA LEU A 23 7.34 3.49 0.19
C LEU A 23 8.46 2.52 0.59
N ALA A 24 8.32 1.80 1.71
CA ALA A 24 9.30 0.78 2.10
C ALA A 24 9.36 -0.35 1.07
N ALA A 25 8.20 -0.81 0.57
CA ALA A 25 8.14 -1.82 -0.47
C ALA A 25 8.86 -1.38 -1.76
N LYS A 26 8.61 -0.14 -2.21
CA LYS A 26 9.28 0.45 -3.37
C LYS A 26 10.79 0.55 -3.16
N ARG A 27 11.22 0.99 -1.97
CA ARG A 27 12.66 1.08 -1.62
C ARG A 27 13.32 -0.30 -1.56
N ALA A 28 12.61 -1.32 -1.12
CA ALA A 28 13.08 -2.69 -1.05
C ALA A 28 12.96 -3.46 -2.38
N GLY A 29 12.38 -2.87 -3.43
CA GLY A 29 12.19 -3.51 -4.72
C GLY A 29 11.18 -4.66 -4.71
N ILE A 30 10.24 -4.67 -3.77
CA ILE A 30 9.23 -5.72 -3.60
C ILE A 30 7.84 -5.25 -4.02
N LEU A 31 6.94 -6.18 -4.33
CA LEU A 31 5.57 -5.86 -4.71
C LEU A 31 4.82 -5.18 -3.55
N ALA A 32 4.15 -4.05 -3.80
CA ALA A 32 3.32 -3.37 -2.81
C ALA A 32 1.83 -3.68 -3.06
N LEU A 33 1.14 -4.20 -2.06
CA LEU A 33 -0.30 -4.47 -2.07
C LEU A 33 -0.97 -3.58 -1.03
N THR A 34 -1.70 -2.56 -1.49
CA THR A 34 -2.42 -1.66 -0.58
C THR A 34 -3.79 -2.24 -0.20
N VAL A 35 -4.07 -2.31 1.09
CA VAL A 35 -5.37 -2.75 1.63
C VAL A 35 -6.16 -1.60 2.25
N GLU A 36 -7.47 -1.78 2.36
CA GLU A 36 -8.34 -0.90 3.13
C GLU A 36 -8.85 -1.66 4.36
N PRO A 37 -8.64 -1.12 5.58
CA PRO A 37 -9.04 -1.82 6.80
C PRO A 37 -10.57 -1.91 6.88
N VAL A 38 -11.07 -3.08 7.25
CA VAL A 38 -12.50 -3.30 7.52
C VAL A 38 -12.88 -2.45 8.74
N GLY A 39 -13.82 -1.51 8.57
CA GLY A 39 -14.21 -0.55 9.61
C GLY A 39 -13.49 0.81 9.55
N GLY A 40 -12.53 0.99 8.64
CA GLY A 40 -11.89 2.28 8.40
C GLY A 40 -10.95 2.76 9.52
N ALA A 41 -10.60 4.05 9.48
CA ALA A 41 -9.67 4.66 10.41
C ALA A 41 -10.32 4.92 11.78
N VAL A 42 -9.78 4.30 12.83
CA VAL A 42 -10.35 4.34 14.18
C VAL A 42 -9.90 5.59 14.95
N THR A 43 -8.61 5.94 14.88
CA THR A 43 -8.07 7.09 15.61
C THR A 43 -8.08 8.38 14.78
N ALA A 44 -8.09 9.53 15.45
CA ALA A 44 -8.03 10.84 14.78
C ALA A 44 -6.78 10.97 13.89
N TRP A 45 -5.62 10.53 14.38
CA TRP A 45 -4.38 10.54 13.61
C TRP A 45 -4.43 9.59 12.40
N GLN A 46 -5.02 8.40 12.55
CA GLN A 46 -5.26 7.52 11.40
C GLN A 46 -6.14 8.20 10.36
N LYS A 47 -7.24 8.87 10.77
CA LYS A 47 -8.11 9.60 9.83
C LYS A 47 -7.35 10.66 9.03
N VAL A 48 -6.45 11.41 9.69
CA VAL A 48 -5.56 12.37 9.01
C VAL A 48 -4.66 11.68 7.99
N LEU A 49 -4.00 10.57 8.38
CA LEU A 49 -3.15 9.81 7.47
C LEU A 49 -3.93 9.22 6.28
N HIS A 50 -5.13 8.70 6.51
CA HIS A 50 -5.99 8.17 5.47
C HIS A 50 -6.49 9.27 4.52
N ALA A 51 -6.80 10.47 5.03
CA ALA A 51 -7.19 11.61 4.22
C ALA A 51 -6.06 12.06 3.28
N LEU A 52 -4.82 12.13 3.78
CA LEU A 52 -3.64 12.46 2.96
C LEU A 52 -3.39 11.42 1.87
N GLN A 53 -3.77 10.16 2.10
CA GLN A 53 -3.60 9.07 1.14
C GLN A 53 -4.76 8.94 0.14
N ALA A 54 -5.93 9.51 0.45
CA ALA A 54 -7.12 9.46 -0.39
C ALA A 54 -6.88 9.87 -1.87
N PRO A 55 -6.17 10.97 -2.20
CA PRO A 55 -5.94 11.34 -3.60
C PRO A 55 -5.11 10.29 -4.35
N PHE A 56 -4.08 9.73 -3.71
CA PHE A 56 -3.26 8.68 -4.31
C PHE A 56 -4.07 7.40 -4.53
N LYS A 57 -4.88 6.99 -3.56
CA LYS A 57 -5.79 5.83 -3.70
C LYS A 57 -6.77 6.04 -4.84
N ALA A 58 -7.31 7.26 -5.01
CA ALA A 58 -8.21 7.60 -6.10
C ALA A 58 -7.54 7.48 -7.49
N ILE A 59 -6.32 8.01 -7.64
CA ILE A 59 -5.55 7.92 -8.89
C ILE A 59 -5.22 6.46 -9.21
N CYS A 60 -4.76 5.68 -8.23
CA CYS A 60 -4.45 4.26 -8.40
C CYS A 60 -5.70 3.47 -8.84
N ARG A 61 -6.86 3.71 -8.20
CA ARG A 61 -8.13 3.11 -8.61
C ARG A 61 -8.52 3.46 -10.04
N ARG A 62 -8.35 4.72 -10.46
CA ARG A 62 -8.61 5.14 -11.85
C ARG A 62 -7.72 4.39 -12.84
N ARG A 63 -6.41 4.29 -12.57
CA ARG A 63 -5.47 3.55 -13.42
C ARG A 63 -5.77 2.06 -13.50
N MET A 64 -6.15 1.43 -12.37
CA MET A 64 -6.55 0.02 -12.36
C MET A 64 -7.82 -0.24 -13.17
N ARG A 65 -8.79 0.68 -13.16
CA ARG A 65 -9.99 0.57 -14.01
C ARG A 65 -9.65 0.65 -15.50
N ILE A 66 -8.76 1.56 -15.89
CA ILE A 66 -8.31 1.68 -17.29
C ILE A 66 -7.58 0.42 -17.77
N ARG A 67 -6.76 -0.21 -16.93
CA ARG A 67 -6.04 -1.45 -17.29
C ARG A 67 -6.90 -2.70 -17.42
N LYS A 68 -8.17 -2.65 -16.98
CA LYS A 68 -9.11 -3.77 -17.07
C LYS A 68 -10.09 -3.65 -18.25
N ALA A 69 -10.11 -2.51 -18.93
CA ALA A 69 -10.88 -2.27 -20.16
C ALA A 69 -9.98 -2.50 -21.37
#